data_AF-A0A5S6QAT9-F1
#
_entry.id   AF-A0A5S6QAT9-F1
#
_cell.length_a   1.000
_cell.length_b   1.000
_cell.length_c   1.000
_cell.angle_alpha   90.00
_cell.angle_beta   90.00
_cell.angle_gamma   90.00
#
_symmetry.space_group_name_H-M   'P 1'
#
loop_
_entity.id
_entity.type
_entity.pdbx_description
1 polymer ?
#
loop_
_entity_poly.entity_id
_entity_poly.type
_entity_poly.pdbx_seq_one_letter_code
_entity_poly.pdbx_strand_id
1 'polypeptide(L)'
;MVNFNSICKVIEDELMAFLHEKELLHSEGVCATGHAVKLTTGRSGRSPTWRCQPNGCSQDISVRKGTWFDGQRRRTPLETAVLFIYDWCRQVNSIQNCERELGNVQKYCSDVE
;
A
#
# COMPACT_ATOMS: atom_id res chain seq x y z
N MET A 1 9.24 5.44 19.37
CA MET A 1 7.78 5.35 19.57
C MET A 1 7.13 6.17 18.47
N VAL A 2 6.46 5.52 17.51
CA VAL A 2 5.86 6.18 16.35
C VAL A 2 4.57 6.87 16.79
N ASN A 3 4.42 8.18 16.54
CA ASN A 3 3.20 8.93 16.85
C ASN A 3 2.57 9.54 15.58
N PHE A 4 1.32 10.01 15.68
CA PHE A 4 0.51 10.54 14.57
C PHE A 4 1.25 11.61 13.73
N ASN A 5 1.88 12.57 14.39
CA ASN A 5 2.65 13.63 13.71
C ASN A 5 3.92 13.11 13.06
N SER A 6 4.48 12.01 13.56
CA SER A 6 5.59 11.33 12.91
C SER A 6 5.13 10.67 11.62
N ILE A 7 4.00 9.93 11.61
CA ILE A 7 3.47 9.21 10.43
C ILE A 7 3.09 10.16 9.29
N CYS A 8 2.41 11.27 9.59
CA CYS A 8 2.00 12.26 8.57
C CYS A 8 3.15 13.08 7.97
N LYS A 9 4.37 12.95 8.51
CA LYS A 9 5.57 13.63 8.02
C LYS A 9 6.59 12.67 7.42
N VAL A 10 6.29 11.37 7.39
CA VAL A 10 7.19 10.35 6.86
C VAL A 10 7.24 10.52 5.35
N ILE A 11 8.44 10.77 4.84
CA ILE A 11 8.69 10.73 3.39
C ILE A 11 8.42 9.29 2.92
N GLU A 12 7.80 9.09 1.76
CA GLU A 12 7.32 7.77 1.27
C GLU A 12 8.36 6.64 1.47
N ASP A 13 9.65 6.93 1.30
CA ASP A 13 10.76 5.99 1.51
C ASP A 13 10.90 5.49 2.96
N GLU A 14 10.77 6.37 3.97
CA GLU A 14 10.82 5.98 5.38
C GLU A 14 9.60 5.13 5.77
N LEU A 15 8.44 5.42 5.19
CA LEU A 15 7.22 4.65 5.43
C LEU A 15 7.36 3.26 4.82
N MET A 16 7.90 3.19 3.61
CA MET A 16 8.23 1.94 2.94
C MET A 16 9.21 1.10 3.76
N ALA A 17 10.29 1.72 4.27
CA ALA A 17 11.28 1.04 5.11
C ALA A 17 10.63 0.47 6.39
N PHE A 18 9.80 1.26 7.07
CA PHE A 18 9.06 0.80 8.25
C PHE A 18 8.13 -0.38 7.93
N LEU A 19 7.42 -0.35 6.81
CA LEU A 19 6.50 -1.43 6.42
C LEU A 19 7.23 -2.71 6.01
N HIS A 20 8.43 -2.60 5.42
CA HIS A 20 9.30 -3.76 5.21
C HIS A 20 9.82 -4.34 6.53
N GLU A 21 10.26 -3.49 7.46
CA GLU A 21 10.70 -3.91 8.80
C GLU A 21 9.59 -4.64 9.58
N LYS A 22 8.33 -4.23 9.39
CA LYS A 22 7.16 -4.87 10.01
C LYS A 22 6.57 -6.01 9.20
N GLU A 23 7.20 -6.41 8.09
CA GLU A 23 6.73 -7.48 7.20
C GLU A 23 5.32 -7.24 6.63
N LEU A 24 4.86 -6.00 6.63
CA LEU A 24 3.59 -5.57 6.03
C LEU A 24 3.73 -5.32 4.52
N LEU A 25 4.96 -5.17 4.04
CA LEU A 25 5.35 -5.27 2.65
C LEU A 25 6.43 -6.33 2.48
N HIS A 26 6.38 -7.07 1.37
CA HIS A 26 7.39 -8.07 1.07
C HIS A 26 8.76 -7.43 0.85
N SER A 27 9.81 -7.90 1.51
CA SER A 27 11.19 -7.40 1.34
C SER A 27 11.87 -7.95 0.09
N GLU A 28 11.36 -9.05 -0.45
CA GLU A 28 11.83 -9.71 -1.65
C GLU A 28 10.62 -10.11 -2.51
N GLY A 29 10.88 -10.40 -3.79
CA GLY A 29 9.81 -10.83 -4.68
C GLY A 29 10.33 -11.68 -5.82
N VAL A 30 9.39 -12.38 -6.45
CA VAL A 30 9.58 -13.12 -7.69
C VAL A 30 8.52 -12.69 -8.69
N CYS A 31 8.91 -12.58 -9.96
CA CYS A 31 7.96 -12.31 -11.02
C CYS A 31 7.19 -13.59 -11.42
N ALA A 32 6.18 -13.45 -12.29
CA ALA A 32 5.36 -14.60 -12.70
C ALA A 32 6.17 -15.68 -13.45
N THR A 33 7.35 -15.33 -13.97
CA THR A 33 8.28 -16.26 -14.63
C THR A 33 9.37 -16.79 -13.69
N GLY A 34 9.30 -16.47 -12.39
CA GLY A 34 10.22 -17.00 -11.37
C GLY A 34 11.52 -16.24 -11.19
N HIS A 35 11.73 -15.12 -11.88
CA HIS A 35 12.93 -14.30 -11.69
C HIS A 35 12.83 -13.45 -10.42
N ALA A 36 13.95 -13.31 -9.70
CA ALA A 36 14.07 -12.33 -8.63
C ALA A 36 13.87 -10.91 -9.20
N VAL A 37 13.08 -10.11 -8.49
CA VAL A 37 12.78 -8.72 -8.87
C VAL A 37 13.47 -7.73 -7.94
N LYS A 38 13.77 -6.53 -8.45
CA LYS A 38 14.43 -5.48 -7.68
C LYS A 38 13.47 -4.34 -7.36
N LEU A 39 13.57 -3.83 -6.14
CA LEU A 39 12.80 -2.65 -5.74
C LEU A 39 13.29 -1.47 -6.56
N THR A 40 12.38 -0.82 -7.26
CA THR A 40 12.64 0.44 -7.94
C THR A 40 11.81 1.51 -7.27
N THR A 41 12.48 2.52 -6.71
CA THR A 41 11.82 3.71 -6.19
C THR A 41 11.09 4.42 -7.33
N GLY A 42 9.90 4.91 -7.03
CA GLY A 42 9.10 5.64 -7.99
C GLY A 42 9.80 6.91 -8.45
N ARG A 43 9.77 7.21 -9.76
CA ARG A 43 10.09 8.56 -10.26
C ARG A 43 8.80 9.36 -10.39
N SER A 44 8.82 10.61 -9.92
CA SER A 44 7.80 11.66 -10.13
C SER A 44 6.35 11.14 -10.16
N GLY A 45 5.74 10.94 -8.98
CA GLY A 45 4.32 10.62 -8.84
C GLY A 45 3.92 9.18 -9.16
N ARG A 46 4.88 8.28 -9.40
CA ARG A 46 4.62 6.83 -9.48
C ARG A 46 4.96 6.18 -8.15
N SER A 47 4.12 5.26 -7.68
CA SER A 47 4.43 4.45 -6.52
C SER A 47 5.62 3.50 -6.79
N PRO A 48 6.38 3.11 -5.77
CA PRO A 48 7.43 2.09 -5.88
C PRO A 48 6.91 0.78 -6.49
N THR A 49 7.77 0.11 -7.26
CA THR A 49 7.45 -1.16 -7.93
C THR A 49 8.62 -2.14 -7.85
N TRP A 50 8.29 -3.42 -7.81
CA TRP A 50 9.21 -4.52 -8.05
C TRP A 50 9.36 -4.73 -9.55
N ARG A 51 10.56 -4.48 -10.09
CA ARG A 51 10.84 -4.59 -11.52
C ARG A 51 11.66 -5.83 -11.84
N CYS A 52 11.16 -6.61 -12.80
CA CYS A 52 11.93 -7.63 -13.50
C CYS A 52 12.73 -6.96 -14.62
N GLN A 53 14.05 -7.19 -14.66
CA GLN A 53 14.95 -6.65 -15.67
C GLN A 53 15.68 -7.67 -16.58
N PRO A 54 15.64 -9.01 -16.35
CA PRO A 54 16.18 -9.96 -17.32
C PRO A 54 15.64 -9.75 -18.75
N ASN A 55 16.48 -9.98 -19.75
CA ASN A 55 16.10 -9.83 -21.17
C ASN A 55 14.86 -10.69 -21.48
N GLY A 56 13.81 -10.04 -22.00
CA GLY A 56 12.51 -10.68 -22.29
C GLY A 56 11.52 -10.70 -21.12
N CYS A 57 11.91 -10.26 -19.91
CA CYS A 57 11.03 -10.06 -18.76
C CYS A 57 10.98 -8.58 -18.39
N SER A 58 9.88 -7.89 -18.72
CA SER A 58 9.66 -6.47 -18.38
C SER A 58 8.41 -6.31 -17.50
N GLN A 59 8.32 -7.15 -16.47
CA GLN A 59 7.22 -7.11 -15.52
C GLN A 59 7.47 -6.07 -14.42
N ASP A 60 6.50 -5.18 -14.24
CA ASP A 60 6.41 -4.27 -13.10
C ASP A 60 5.30 -4.75 -12.15
N ILE A 61 5.69 -5.12 -10.95
CA ILE A 61 4.81 -5.65 -9.91
C ILE A 61 4.69 -4.61 -8.82
N SER A 62 3.48 -4.38 -8.31
CA SER A 62 3.32 -3.45 -7.20
C SER A 62 4.01 -3.99 -5.95
N VAL A 63 4.67 -3.12 -5.19
CA VAL A 63 5.22 -3.47 -3.85
C VAL A 63 4.18 -3.98 -2.87
N ARG A 64 2.90 -3.65 -3.11
CA ARG A 64 1.77 -4.07 -2.27
C ARG A 64 1.11 -5.36 -2.75
N LYS A 65 1.57 -5.96 -3.86
CA LYS A 65 0.97 -7.19 -4.39
C LYS A 65 1.09 -8.30 -3.35
N GLY A 66 -0.01 -9.00 -3.06
CA GLY A 66 -0.02 -10.10 -2.09
C GLY A 66 -0.04 -9.66 -0.62
N THR A 67 -0.16 -8.36 -0.33
CA THR A 67 -0.24 -7.84 1.04
C THR A 67 -1.64 -7.32 1.35
N TRP A 68 -1.89 -6.92 2.60
CA TRP A 68 -3.14 -6.27 2.99
C TRP A 68 -3.42 -4.98 2.20
N PHE A 69 -2.37 -4.37 1.63
CA PHE A 69 -2.48 -3.17 0.80
C PHE A 69 -2.61 -3.46 -0.71
N ASP A 70 -2.85 -4.72 -1.10
CA ASP A 70 -3.10 -5.11 -2.50
C ASP A 70 -4.46 -4.56 -3.01
N GLY A 71 -4.62 -4.37 -4.32
CA GLY A 71 -5.83 -3.76 -4.92
C GLY A 71 -5.61 -3.03 -6.25
N GLN A 72 -6.66 -2.48 -6.87
CA GLN A 72 -6.60 -1.83 -8.19
C GLN A 72 -6.01 -0.40 -8.19
N ARG A 73 -5.60 0.12 -9.37
CA ARG A 73 -4.84 1.36 -9.61
C ARG A 73 -5.33 2.65 -8.95
N ARG A 74 -6.60 2.76 -8.53
CA ARG A 74 -7.12 3.91 -7.73
C ARG A 74 -6.94 3.65 -6.23
N ARG A 75 -5.71 3.37 -5.80
CA ARG A 75 -5.44 3.00 -4.40
C ARG A 75 -5.45 4.22 -3.50
N THR A 76 -6.01 4.04 -2.31
CA THR A 76 -5.72 4.85 -1.14
C THR A 76 -4.19 4.97 -0.97
N PRO A 77 -3.65 6.18 -0.76
CA PRO A 77 -2.23 6.38 -0.46
C PRO A 77 -1.80 5.47 0.70
N LEU A 78 -0.57 4.95 0.65
CA LEU A 78 -0.10 3.98 1.65
C LEU A 78 -0.14 4.60 3.05
N GLU A 79 0.25 5.87 3.13
CA GLU A 79 0.14 6.69 4.34
C GLU A 79 -1.28 6.69 4.90
N THR A 80 -2.29 7.00 4.07
CA THR A 80 -3.69 7.01 4.49
C THR A 80 -4.16 5.64 4.99
N ALA A 81 -3.73 4.55 4.34
CA ALA A 81 -4.06 3.20 4.80
C ALA A 81 -3.42 2.87 6.16
N VAL A 82 -2.16 3.25 6.36
CA VAL A 82 -1.44 3.06 7.63
C VAL A 82 -2.05 3.89 8.74
N LEU A 83 -2.43 5.14 8.47
CA LEU A 83 -3.14 6.01 9.42
C LEU A 83 -4.48 5.39 9.83
N PHE A 84 -5.24 4.87 8.87
CA PHE A 84 -6.50 4.18 9.17
C PHE A 84 -6.28 2.99 10.13
N ILE A 85 -5.28 2.14 9.86
CA ILE A 85 -4.94 1.01 10.75
C ILE A 85 -4.53 1.52 12.13
N TYR A 86 -3.72 2.57 12.20
CA TYR A 86 -3.26 3.14 13.47
C TYR A 86 -4.43 3.66 14.32
N ASP A 87 -5.34 4.44 13.73
CA ASP A 87 -6.51 4.98 14.43
C ASP A 87 -7.50 3.89 14.84
N TRP A 88 -7.66 2.86 13.99
CA TRP A 88 -8.44 1.67 14.30
C TRP A 88 -7.90 0.94 15.52
N CYS A 89 -6.60 0.63 15.55
CA CYS A 89 -5.94 -0.06 16.67
C CYS A 89 -6.05 0.72 17.99
N ARG A 90 -6.14 2.05 17.92
CA ARG A 90 -6.29 2.92 19.09
C ARG A 90 -7.73 3.20 19.49
N GLN A 91 -8.70 2.62 18.78
CA GLN A 91 -10.14 2.86 18.97
C GLN A 91 -10.51 4.35 18.87
N VAL A 92 -9.70 5.15 18.16
CA VAL A 92 -10.00 6.56 17.89
C VAL A 92 -11.14 6.67 16.89
N ASN A 93 -11.19 5.73 15.94
CA ASN A 93 -12.37 5.46 15.13
C ASN A 93 -13.12 4.27 15.73
N SER A 94 -14.37 4.48 16.16
CA SER A 94 -15.22 3.36 16.55
C SER A 94 -15.67 2.61 15.30
N ILE A 95 -15.95 1.31 15.43
CA ILE A 95 -16.50 0.49 14.33
C ILE A 95 -17.75 1.18 13.73
N GLN A 96 -18.58 1.77 14.58
CA GLN A 96 -19.78 2.52 14.19
C GLN A 96 -19.45 3.77 13.37
N ASN A 97 -18.33 4.44 13.66
CA ASN A 97 -17.87 5.59 12.88
C ASN A 97 -17.39 5.14 11.49
N CYS A 98 -16.61 4.06 11.43
CA CYS A 98 -16.15 3.50 10.15
C CYS A 98 -17.32 2.97 9.30
N GLU A 99 -18.29 2.26 9.89
CA GLU A 99 -19.50 1.81 9.19
C GLU A 99 -20.30 2.97 8.62
N ARG A 100 -20.42 4.08 9.38
CA ARG A 100 -21.11 5.29 8.90
C ARG A 100 -20.39 5.94 7.71
N GLU A 101 -19.08 6.11 7.78
CA GLU A 101 -18.31 6.77 6.72
C GLU A 101 -18.10 5.87 5.49
N LEU A 102 -17.84 4.56 5.69
CA LEU A 102 -17.56 3.59 4.62
C LEU A 102 -18.83 2.97 4.03
N GLY A 103 -19.92 2.87 4.78
CA GLY A 103 -21.23 2.42 4.29
C GLY A 103 -21.86 3.37 3.25
N ASN A 104 -21.35 4.60 3.15
CA ASN A 104 -21.72 5.54 2.08
C ASN A 104 -21.01 5.25 0.74
N VAL A 105 -20.06 4.31 0.70
CA VAL A 105 -19.37 3.89 -0.54
C VAL A 105 -20.20 2.91 -1.38
N GLN A 106 -21.36 2.45 -0.87
CA GLN A 106 -22.31 1.62 -1.63
C GLN A 106 -22.86 2.34 -2.89
N LYS A 107 -22.77 3.68 -2.97
CA LYS A 107 -23.28 4.46 -4.12
C LYS A 107 -22.33 4.53 -5.32
N TYR A 108 -21.10 4.04 -5.24
CA TYR A 108 -20.15 4.10 -6.37
C TYR A 108 -19.88 2.75 -7.05
N CYS A 109 -20.50 1.66 -6.59
CA CYS A 109 -20.43 0.35 -7.24
C CYS A 109 -21.74 -0.08 -7.94
N SER A 110 -22.75 0.79 -8.00
CA SER A 110 -24.04 0.50 -8.64
C SER A 110 -24.15 0.97 -10.10
N ASP A 111 -23.09 1.51 -10.71
CA ASP A 111 -23.09 1.98 -12.12
C ASP A 111 -22.22 1.10 -13.05
N VAL A 112 -22.05 -0.18 -12.72
CA VAL A 112 -21.52 -1.17 -13.68
C VAL A 112 -22.45 -2.38 -13.72
N GLU A 113 -23.65 -2.15 -14.27
CA GLU A 113 -24.43 -3.16 -14.99
C GLU A 113 -24.58 -2.71 -16.44
#